data_AF-A0A427AD05-F1
#
_entry.id   AF-A0A427AD05-F1
#
_cell.length_a   1.000
_cell.length_b   1.000
_cell.length_c   1.000
_cell.angle_alpha   90.00
_cell.angle_beta   90.00
_cell.angle_gamma   90.00
#
_symmetry.space_group_name_H-M   'P 1'
#
loop_
_entity.id
_entity.type
_entity.pdbx_description
1 polymer ?
#
loop_
_entity_poly.entity_id
_entity_poly.type
_entity_poly.pdbx_seq_one_letter_code
_entity_poly.pdbx_strand_id
1 'polypeptide(L)'
;RARRGCGLTFALRSSPMPPPLASMDVHRSQARGLQEGRREALRRITGRALEGLPLDGFDYASIMGQCCELPVGYVQLPVGVAGPLVLDGREHYVPMATTEGCLVASTSRGCKAIAQSGGATSVVLRDGMTRAPVVRLPSARRAAELRAFLEEPNNFEIIALSTEVSLNCIFFHRSSRFARLQAIQCALAGRNLYMRFNCSTGDAMGMNMVSKGVETVLVLIRFF
;
A
#
# COMPACT_ATOMS: atom_id res chain seq x y z
N ARG A 1 14.71 22.92 -61.01
CA ARG A 1 15.15 22.04 -59.88
C ARG A 1 13.91 21.71 -59.07
N ALA A 2 13.38 20.50 -59.27
CA ALA A 2 12.00 20.13 -58.96
C ALA A 2 11.88 19.31 -57.66
N ARG A 3 10.67 19.42 -57.10
CA ARG A 3 10.10 18.69 -55.95
C ARG A 3 10.21 17.16 -56.09
N ARG A 4 10.50 16.47 -54.98
CA ARG A 4 10.08 15.09 -54.62
C ARG A 4 9.99 15.06 -53.09
N GLY A 5 8.91 14.75 -52.39
CA GLY A 5 7.74 13.97 -52.77
C GLY A 5 7.88 12.50 -52.34
N CYS A 6 8.05 12.22 -51.04
CA CYS A 6 7.93 10.86 -50.49
C CYS A 6 6.82 10.86 -49.43
N GLY A 7 5.60 10.62 -49.88
CA GLY A 7 4.51 10.16 -49.02
C GLY A 7 4.68 8.66 -48.78
N LEU A 8 4.96 8.27 -47.55
CA LEU A 8 4.84 6.89 -47.07
C LEU A 8 3.51 6.78 -46.34
N THR A 9 2.48 6.41 -47.10
CA THR A 9 1.17 6.04 -46.58
C THR A 9 1.32 4.68 -45.90
N PHE A 10 1.47 4.64 -44.58
CA PHE A 10 1.39 3.40 -43.82
C PHE A 10 -0.07 2.96 -43.78
N ALA A 11 -0.42 1.93 -44.55
CA ALA A 11 -1.68 1.24 -44.42
C ALA A 11 -1.74 0.56 -43.05
N LEU A 12 -2.54 1.12 -42.14
CA LEU A 12 -2.92 0.45 -40.90
C LEU A 12 -3.76 -0.78 -41.26
N ARG A 13 -3.12 -1.94 -41.38
CA ARG A 13 -3.83 -3.23 -41.30
C ARG A 13 -4.40 -3.32 -39.88
N SER A 14 -5.71 -3.25 -39.78
CA SER A 14 -6.48 -3.58 -38.57
C SER A 14 -6.30 -5.06 -38.26
N SER A 15 -5.26 -5.41 -37.50
CA SER A 15 -5.28 -6.65 -36.76
C SER A 15 -6.36 -6.53 -35.68
N PRO A 16 -7.21 -7.56 -35.48
CA PRO A 16 -8.18 -7.53 -34.40
C PRO A 16 -7.44 -7.37 -33.07
N MET A 17 -7.82 -6.34 -32.30
CA MET A 17 -7.34 -6.14 -30.95
C MET A 17 -7.62 -7.41 -30.13
N PRO A 18 -6.62 -8.01 -29.47
CA PRO A 18 -6.88 -9.12 -28.56
C PRO A 18 -7.85 -8.64 -27.47
N PRO A 19 -8.77 -9.50 -27.02
CA PRO A 19 -9.73 -9.13 -25.99
C PRO A 19 -9.00 -8.61 -24.74
N PRO A 20 -9.57 -7.62 -24.03
CA PRO A 20 -8.94 -7.07 -22.85
C PRO A 20 -8.71 -8.18 -21.82
N LEU A 21 -7.47 -8.30 -21.32
CA LEU A 21 -7.03 -9.30 -20.33
C LEU A 21 -7.89 -9.32 -19.04
N ALA A 22 -8.65 -8.24 -18.80
CA ALA A 22 -9.53 -8.06 -17.67
C ALA A 22 -10.89 -8.79 -17.77
N SER A 23 -11.28 -9.33 -18.93
CA SER A 23 -12.64 -9.90 -19.11
C SER A 23 -12.77 -11.39 -18.75
N MET A 24 -11.78 -11.98 -18.06
CA MET A 24 -11.80 -13.39 -17.66
C MET A 24 -11.92 -13.51 -16.14
N ASP A 25 -13.07 -13.17 -15.59
CA ASP A 25 -13.43 -13.42 -14.20
C ASP A 25 -14.35 -14.65 -14.13
N VAL A 26 -13.81 -15.81 -13.75
CA VAL A 26 -14.60 -17.01 -13.44
C VAL A 26 -13.96 -17.82 -12.31
N HIS A 27 -14.79 -18.12 -11.30
CA HIS A 27 -14.69 -19.12 -10.23
C HIS A 27 -13.32 -19.54 -9.64
N ARG A 28 -13.28 -19.47 -8.31
CA ARG A 28 -12.21 -19.86 -7.36
C ARG A 28 -11.54 -21.22 -7.62
N SER A 29 -12.14 -22.11 -8.41
CA SER A 29 -11.64 -23.46 -8.73
C SER A 29 -10.77 -23.54 -10.00
N GLN A 30 -10.64 -22.47 -10.79
CA GLN A 30 -9.89 -22.48 -12.06
C GLN A 30 -8.64 -21.57 -12.08
N ALA A 31 -8.12 -21.19 -10.92
CA ALA A 31 -7.04 -20.20 -10.79
C ALA A 31 -5.89 -20.48 -11.78
N ARG A 32 -5.33 -21.70 -11.79
CA ARG A 32 -4.20 -22.10 -12.66
C ARG A 32 -4.42 -21.82 -14.15
N GLY A 33 -5.58 -22.23 -14.68
CA GLY A 33 -5.90 -22.06 -16.10
C GLY A 33 -5.97 -20.60 -16.52
N LEU A 34 -6.38 -19.71 -15.59
CA LEU A 34 -6.38 -18.27 -15.83
C LEU A 34 -4.97 -17.70 -15.97
N GLN A 35 -4.01 -18.13 -15.14
CA GLN A 35 -2.63 -17.64 -15.26
C GLN A 35 -1.94 -18.16 -16.51
N GLU A 36 -2.16 -19.42 -16.89
CA GLU A 36 -1.64 -19.99 -18.14
C GLU A 36 -2.20 -19.25 -19.36
N GLY A 37 -3.52 -19.00 -19.38
CA GLY A 37 -4.17 -18.22 -20.43
C GLY A 37 -3.59 -16.81 -20.56
N ARG A 38 -3.31 -16.14 -19.43
CA ARG A 38 -2.67 -14.81 -19.41
C ARG A 38 -1.24 -14.85 -19.95
N ARG A 39 -0.44 -15.86 -19.59
CA ARG A 39 0.92 -16.05 -20.14
C ARG A 39 0.88 -16.24 -21.65
N GLU A 40 -0.04 -17.05 -22.14
CA GLU A 40 -0.20 -17.31 -23.57
C GLU A 40 -0.62 -16.04 -24.33
N ALA A 41 -1.56 -15.29 -23.76
CA ALA A 41 -1.97 -14.00 -24.33
C ALA A 41 -0.80 -13.01 -24.39
N LEU A 42 -0.01 -12.89 -23.31
CA LEU A 42 1.19 -12.05 -23.30
C LEU A 42 2.23 -12.51 -24.31
N ARG A 43 2.44 -13.82 -24.48
CA ARG A 43 3.33 -14.37 -25.49
C ARG A 43 2.91 -13.97 -26.90
N ARG A 44 1.62 -14.04 -27.21
CA ARG A 44 1.08 -13.63 -28.52
C ARG A 44 1.21 -12.13 -28.79
N ILE A 45 1.02 -11.30 -27.76
CA ILE A 45 1.08 -9.84 -27.88
C ILE A 45 2.53 -9.37 -28.02
N THR A 46 3.42 -9.88 -27.17
CA THR A 46 4.80 -9.37 -27.07
C THR A 46 5.79 -10.14 -27.94
N GLY A 47 5.39 -11.30 -28.46
CA GLY A 47 6.27 -12.23 -29.17
C GLY A 47 7.33 -12.89 -28.28
N ARG A 48 7.26 -12.72 -26.94
CA ARG A 48 8.24 -13.25 -25.98
C ARG A 48 7.57 -14.12 -24.93
N ALA A 49 8.19 -15.24 -24.61
CA ALA A 49 7.77 -16.09 -23.50
C ALA A 49 8.31 -15.54 -22.17
N LEU A 50 7.59 -15.80 -21.06
CA LEU A 50 8.01 -15.46 -19.70
C LEU A 50 8.90 -16.58 -19.13
N GLU A 51 10.05 -16.80 -19.75
CA GLU A 51 11.02 -17.80 -19.32
C GLU A 51 11.61 -17.45 -17.94
N GLY A 52 11.84 -18.46 -17.11
CA GLY A 52 12.39 -18.28 -15.76
C GLY A 52 11.37 -17.81 -14.70
N LEU A 53 10.13 -17.50 -15.09
CA LEU A 53 9.06 -17.18 -14.14
C LEU A 53 8.27 -18.45 -13.80
N PRO A 54 8.42 -19.03 -12.60
CA PRO A 54 7.68 -20.23 -12.21
C PRO A 54 6.17 -19.95 -12.15
N LEU A 55 5.39 -21.00 -12.39
CA LEU A 55 3.94 -20.97 -12.24
C LEU A 55 3.49 -21.95 -11.15
N ASP A 56 4.03 -23.18 -11.15
CA ASP A 56 3.63 -24.23 -10.22
C ASP A 56 4.17 -24.00 -8.80
N GLY A 57 3.58 -24.64 -7.80
CA GLY A 57 4.07 -24.59 -6.41
C GLY A 57 3.66 -23.35 -5.62
N PHE A 58 2.75 -22.53 -6.15
CA PHE A 58 2.20 -21.35 -5.49
C PHE A 58 0.67 -21.41 -5.40
N ASP A 59 0.11 -21.10 -4.23
CA ASP A 59 -1.35 -21.03 -4.04
C ASP A 59 -1.89 -19.67 -4.53
N TYR A 60 -2.25 -19.61 -5.81
CA TYR A 60 -2.86 -18.40 -6.38
C TYR A 60 -4.20 -18.03 -5.76
N ALA A 61 -4.93 -18.97 -5.15
CA ALA A 61 -6.22 -18.63 -4.52
C ALA A 61 -6.03 -17.69 -3.33
N SER A 62 -4.87 -17.74 -2.66
CA SER A 62 -4.54 -16.88 -1.52
C SER A 62 -4.31 -15.40 -1.88
N ILE A 63 -3.82 -15.10 -3.08
CA ILE A 63 -3.46 -13.73 -3.49
C ILE A 63 -4.57 -13.00 -4.26
N MET A 64 -5.53 -13.75 -4.82
CA MET A 64 -6.54 -13.20 -5.72
C MET A 64 -7.49 -12.27 -4.95
N GLY A 65 -7.59 -11.02 -5.41
CA GLY A 65 -8.44 -9.98 -4.81
C GLY A 65 -7.89 -9.38 -3.50
N GLN A 66 -6.65 -9.71 -3.13
CA GLN A 66 -6.02 -9.20 -1.90
C GLN A 66 -4.62 -8.62 -2.14
N CYS A 67 -3.76 -9.34 -2.87
CA CYS A 67 -2.33 -9.01 -2.95
C CYS A 67 -1.87 -8.60 -4.35
N CYS A 68 -2.41 -9.22 -5.40
CA CYS A 68 -1.97 -8.96 -6.78
C CYS A 68 -3.10 -9.24 -7.77
N GLU A 69 -3.35 -8.26 -8.65
CA GLU A 69 -4.26 -8.40 -9.77
C GLU A 69 -3.54 -9.03 -10.98
N LEU A 70 -4.29 -9.81 -11.76
CA LEU A 70 -3.80 -10.44 -13.00
C LEU A 70 -2.46 -11.20 -12.84
N PRO A 71 -2.28 -12.07 -11.83
CA PRO A 71 -1.01 -12.78 -11.65
C PRO A 71 -0.66 -13.62 -12.87
N VAL A 72 0.62 -13.60 -13.24
CA VAL A 72 1.21 -14.39 -14.33
C VAL A 72 2.36 -15.28 -13.85
N GLY A 73 2.56 -15.39 -12.53
CA GLY A 73 3.65 -16.14 -11.91
C GLY A 73 4.09 -15.47 -10.62
N TYR A 74 5.23 -15.90 -10.09
CA TYR A 74 5.84 -15.31 -8.90
C TYR A 74 7.37 -15.29 -9.04
N VAL A 75 8.02 -14.39 -8.31
CA VAL A 75 9.49 -14.30 -8.29
C VAL A 75 10.01 -14.99 -7.04
N GLN A 76 10.99 -15.87 -7.21
CA GLN A 76 11.70 -16.51 -6.11
C GLN A 76 12.82 -15.60 -5.62
N LEU A 77 12.83 -15.31 -4.32
CA LEU A 77 13.91 -14.56 -3.67
C LEU A 77 14.66 -15.49 -2.71
N PRO A 78 16.01 -15.53 -2.76
CA PRO A 78 16.78 -16.28 -1.78
C PRO A 78 16.59 -15.65 -0.39
N VAL A 79 16.35 -16.51 0.60
CA VAL A 79 16.14 -16.11 2.00
C VAL A 79 17.28 -16.66 2.86
N GLY A 80 18.05 -15.76 3.44
CA GLY A 80 19.06 -16.08 4.44
C GLY A 80 18.56 -15.79 5.85
N VAL A 81 19.31 -16.24 6.86
CA VAL A 81 19.03 -15.97 8.27
C VAL A 81 20.24 -15.29 8.90
N ALA A 82 20.02 -14.15 9.56
CA ALA A 82 21.03 -13.45 10.34
C ALA A 82 20.75 -13.58 11.84
N GLY A 83 21.78 -13.92 12.64
CA GLY A 83 21.63 -14.00 14.09
C GLY A 83 22.67 -14.87 14.82
N PRO A 84 22.53 -15.02 16.14
CA PRO A 84 21.46 -14.43 16.96
C PRO A 84 21.66 -12.92 17.18
N LEU A 85 20.59 -12.14 17.05
CA LEU A 85 20.50 -10.75 17.49
C LEU A 85 19.98 -10.76 18.93
N VAL A 86 20.82 -10.41 19.89
CA VAL A 86 20.43 -10.24 21.30
C VAL A 86 19.81 -8.84 21.45
N LEU A 87 18.48 -8.78 21.58
CA LEU A 87 17.71 -7.54 21.69
C LEU A 87 16.75 -7.66 22.89
N ASP A 88 16.78 -6.67 23.79
CA ASP A 88 15.90 -6.60 24.96
C ASP A 88 15.92 -7.90 25.81
N GLY A 89 17.10 -8.50 25.92
CA GLY A 89 17.33 -9.75 26.66
C GLY A 89 16.86 -11.02 25.96
N ARG A 90 16.46 -10.95 24.68
CA ARG A 90 15.98 -12.09 23.88
C ARG A 90 16.84 -12.29 22.64
N GLU A 91 17.00 -13.55 22.23
CA GLU A 91 17.69 -13.91 21.00
C GLU A 91 16.72 -13.98 19.82
N HIS A 92 17.08 -13.31 18.73
CA HIS A 92 16.29 -13.29 17.49
C HIS A 92 17.12 -13.77 16.30
N TYR A 93 16.53 -14.64 15.48
CA TYR A 93 17.05 -15.01 14.18
C TYR A 93 16.22 -14.32 13.10
N VAL A 94 16.84 -13.38 12.38
CA VAL A 94 16.17 -12.47 11.46
C VAL A 94 16.17 -13.06 10.05
N PRO A 95 15.01 -13.43 9.48
CA PRO A 95 14.93 -13.85 8.08
C PRO A 95 15.10 -12.64 7.14
N MET A 96 15.95 -12.78 6.14
CA MET A 96 16.26 -11.72 5.17
C MET A 96 16.15 -12.25 3.75
N ALA A 97 15.18 -11.73 2.98
CA ALA A 97 15.06 -12.01 1.54
C ALA A 97 15.88 -10.97 0.75
N THR A 98 16.95 -11.40 0.06
CA THR A 98 17.81 -10.50 -0.70
C THR A 98 18.58 -11.23 -1.79
N THR A 99 18.83 -10.57 -2.91
CA THR A 99 19.76 -11.02 -3.96
C THR A 99 21.14 -10.36 -3.83
N GLU A 100 21.32 -9.45 -2.88
CA GLU A 100 22.58 -8.74 -2.66
C GLU A 100 23.60 -9.64 -1.94
N GLY A 101 24.76 -9.81 -2.57
CA GLY A 101 25.87 -10.56 -2.01
C GLY A 101 26.40 -9.94 -0.72
N CYS A 102 26.88 -10.77 0.21
CA CYS A 102 27.44 -10.38 1.51
C CYS A 102 26.50 -9.66 2.49
N LEU A 103 25.29 -9.24 2.11
CA LEU A 103 24.39 -8.50 3.01
C LEU A 103 24.02 -9.31 4.26
N VAL A 104 23.58 -10.56 4.09
CA VAL A 104 23.22 -11.45 5.21
C VAL A 104 24.44 -11.74 6.08
N ALA A 105 25.59 -12.07 5.47
CA ALA A 105 26.82 -12.37 6.20
C ALA A 105 27.33 -11.17 7.01
N SER A 106 27.28 -9.97 6.42
CA SER A 106 27.64 -8.72 7.09
C SER A 106 26.70 -8.42 8.26
N THR A 107 25.39 -8.62 8.07
CA THR A 107 24.38 -8.47 9.13
C THR A 107 24.63 -9.46 10.27
N SER A 108 24.87 -10.74 9.97
CA SER A 108 25.22 -11.76 10.98
C SER A 108 26.48 -11.40 11.76
N ARG A 109 27.50 -10.85 11.10
CA ARG A 109 28.71 -10.35 11.79
C ARG A 109 28.38 -9.21 12.74
N GLY A 110 27.49 -8.30 12.34
CA GLY A 110 26.97 -7.23 13.21
C GLY A 110 26.22 -7.78 14.42
N CYS A 111 25.31 -8.75 14.21
CA CYS A 111 24.59 -9.43 15.30
C CYS A 111 25.56 -10.08 16.30
N LYS A 112 26.62 -10.73 15.81
CA LYS A 112 27.67 -11.31 16.66
C LYS A 112 28.38 -10.25 17.53
N ALA A 113 28.74 -9.11 16.95
CA ALA A 113 29.38 -8.03 17.69
C ALA A 113 28.44 -7.45 18.78
N ILE A 114 27.15 -7.28 18.47
CA ILE A 114 26.14 -6.83 19.44
C ILE A 114 26.00 -7.83 20.58
N ALA A 115 25.88 -9.13 20.25
CA ALA A 115 25.76 -10.18 21.26
C ALA A 115 26.97 -10.23 22.19
N GLN A 116 28.18 -10.12 21.64
CA GLN A 116 29.43 -10.08 22.42
C GLN A 116 29.57 -8.82 23.29
N SER A 117 28.86 -7.74 22.93
CA SER A 117 28.87 -6.47 23.68
C SER A 117 27.80 -6.40 24.78
N GLY A 118 27.11 -7.52 25.07
CA GLY A 118 26.05 -7.56 26.09
C GLY A 118 24.63 -7.36 25.54
N GLY A 119 24.46 -7.29 24.22
CA GLY A 119 23.15 -7.12 23.57
C GLY A 119 22.77 -5.66 23.30
N ALA A 120 21.62 -5.47 22.66
CA ALA A 120 21.04 -4.17 22.36
C ALA A 120 19.72 -3.96 23.14
N THR A 121 19.38 -2.69 23.38
CA THR A 121 18.09 -2.29 23.98
C THR A 121 17.34 -1.41 23.00
N SER A 122 16.03 -1.64 22.86
CA SER A 122 15.17 -0.84 21.99
C SER A 122 13.94 -0.31 22.72
N VAL A 123 13.48 0.87 22.30
CA VAL A 123 12.26 1.50 22.82
C VAL A 123 11.50 2.13 21.65
N VAL A 124 10.20 1.83 21.57
CA VAL A 124 9.30 2.45 20.59
C VAL A 124 8.81 3.80 21.14
N LEU A 125 9.22 4.90 20.49
CA LEU A 125 8.88 6.26 20.94
C LEU A 125 7.48 6.70 20.49
N ARG A 126 7.04 6.25 19.31
CA ARG A 126 5.75 6.61 18.73
C ARG A 126 5.26 5.51 17.79
N ASP A 127 3.98 5.19 17.90
CA ASP A 127 3.26 4.31 16.98
C ASP A 127 2.01 5.04 16.48
N GLY A 128 1.92 5.17 15.15
CA GLY A 128 0.85 5.91 14.50
C GLY A 128 1.00 5.94 12.99
N MET A 129 0.03 5.35 12.29
CA MET A 129 -0.07 5.41 10.84
C MET A 129 -0.74 6.72 10.43
N THR A 130 -0.23 7.33 9.35
CA THR A 130 -0.70 8.66 8.93
C THR A 130 -1.33 8.67 7.56
N ARG A 131 -2.35 9.51 7.39
CA ARG A 131 -2.96 9.82 6.09
C ARG A 131 -3.22 11.31 6.00
N ALA A 132 -2.83 11.91 4.87
CA ALA A 132 -2.87 13.36 4.69
C ALA A 132 -3.67 13.76 3.45
N PRO A 133 -5.00 13.82 3.52
CA PRO A 133 -5.80 14.42 2.45
C PRO A 133 -5.58 15.92 2.35
N VAL A 134 -5.88 16.44 1.17
CA VAL A 134 -5.97 17.87 0.89
C VAL A 134 -7.42 18.21 0.57
N VAL A 135 -7.93 19.26 1.20
CA VAL A 135 -9.22 19.86 0.87
C VAL A 135 -9.02 21.28 0.38
N ARG A 136 -9.80 21.68 -0.62
CA ARG A 136 -9.74 23.02 -1.21
C ARG A 136 -11.04 23.74 -0.89
N LEU A 137 -10.92 24.88 -0.22
CA LEU A 137 -12.07 25.71 0.13
C LEU A 137 -12.19 26.91 -0.84
N PRO A 138 -13.34 27.60 -0.86
CA PRO A 138 -13.53 28.76 -1.73
C PRO A 138 -12.54 29.90 -1.47
N SER A 139 -12.11 30.10 -0.22
CA SER A 139 -11.19 31.16 0.17
C SER A 139 -10.19 30.70 1.24
N ALA A 140 -9.08 31.43 1.39
CA ALA A 140 -8.10 31.19 2.45
C ALA A 140 -8.70 31.39 3.85
N ARG A 141 -9.64 32.34 3.99
CA ARG A 141 -10.38 32.57 5.24
C ARG A 141 -11.18 31.34 5.65
N ARG A 142 -11.93 30.74 4.72
CA ARG A 142 -12.69 29.51 4.95
C ARG A 142 -11.78 28.34 5.34
N ALA A 143 -10.62 28.24 4.71
CA ALA A 143 -9.63 27.23 5.08
C ALA A 143 -9.07 27.44 6.49
N ALA A 144 -8.85 28.69 6.90
CA ALA A 144 -8.44 29.01 8.26
C ALA A 144 -9.54 28.72 9.31
N GLU A 145 -10.81 28.99 8.98
CA GLU A 145 -11.96 28.64 9.83
C GLU A 145 -12.05 27.11 10.03
N LEU A 146 -11.90 26.32 8.97
CA LEU A 146 -11.88 24.86 9.06
C LEU A 146 -10.68 24.35 9.87
N ARG A 147 -9.49 24.95 9.70
CA ARG A 147 -8.33 24.62 10.53
C ARG A 147 -8.61 24.86 12.01
N ALA A 148 -9.11 26.06 12.36
CA ALA A 148 -9.41 26.41 13.74
C ALA A 148 -10.45 25.44 14.33
N PHE A 149 -11.46 25.06 13.54
CA PHE A 149 -12.44 24.06 13.94
C PHE A 149 -11.82 22.69 14.27
N LEU A 150 -10.83 22.23 13.50
CA LEU A 150 -10.14 20.95 13.71
C LEU A 150 -9.12 20.96 14.86
N GLU A 151 -8.54 22.13 15.18
CA GLU A 151 -7.56 22.31 16.26
C GLU A 151 -8.21 22.55 17.63
N GLU A 152 -9.50 22.93 17.67
CA GLU A 152 -10.26 23.18 18.91
C GLU A 152 -10.47 21.87 19.72
N PRO A 153 -10.04 21.78 20.99
CA PRO A 153 -10.09 20.53 21.77
C PRO A 153 -11.49 19.93 21.93
N ASN A 154 -12.51 20.77 22.15
CA ASN A 154 -13.90 20.31 22.28
C ASN A 154 -14.45 19.74 20.97
N ASN A 155 -14.05 20.32 19.84
CA ASN A 155 -14.41 19.80 18.52
C ASN A 155 -13.55 18.59 18.16
N PHE A 156 -12.30 18.52 18.63
CA PHE A 156 -11.47 17.33 18.48
C PHE A 156 -12.08 16.15 19.22
N GLU A 157 -12.68 16.35 20.40
CA GLU A 157 -13.44 15.29 21.08
C GLU A 157 -14.73 14.95 20.35
N ILE A 158 -15.45 15.90 19.75
CA ILE A 158 -16.63 15.61 18.92
C ILE A 158 -16.24 14.98 17.58
N ILE A 159 -15.08 15.30 17.02
CA ILE A 159 -14.52 14.69 15.82
C ILE A 159 -13.95 13.34 16.18
N ALA A 160 -13.29 13.15 17.30
CA ALA A 160 -12.78 11.87 17.77
C ALA A 160 -13.94 10.97 18.19
N LEU A 161 -14.96 11.48 18.88
CA LEU A 161 -16.20 10.79 19.19
C LEU A 161 -17.06 10.62 17.97
N SER A 162 -17.15 11.51 16.98
CA SER A 162 -17.86 11.24 15.72
C SER A 162 -17.02 10.41 14.77
N THR A 163 -15.71 10.35 14.91
CA THR A 163 -14.87 9.36 14.24
C THR A 163 -15.11 8.04 14.95
N GLU A 164 -15.07 7.93 16.27
CA GLU A 164 -15.33 6.69 17.04
C GLU A 164 -16.80 6.23 17.02
N VAL A 165 -17.76 7.15 17.00
CA VAL A 165 -19.22 6.96 16.94
C VAL A 165 -19.70 6.89 15.50
N SER A 166 -19.19 7.61 14.52
CA SER A 166 -19.51 7.32 13.11
C SER A 166 -18.74 6.09 12.59
N LEU A 167 -17.59 5.73 13.20
CA LEU A 167 -17.01 4.39 13.07
C LEU A 167 -17.81 3.32 13.84
N ASN A 168 -18.56 3.66 14.91
CA ASN A 168 -19.44 2.71 15.63
C ASN A 168 -20.90 2.64 15.13
N CYS A 169 -21.46 3.71 14.59
CA CYS A 169 -22.92 3.93 14.56
C CYS A 169 -23.47 4.11 13.14
N ILE A 170 -22.66 4.53 12.17
CA ILE A 170 -23.14 4.66 10.79
C ILE A 170 -22.33 3.70 9.94
N PHE A 171 -22.80 2.46 9.92
CA PHE A 171 -22.47 1.43 8.93
C PHE A 171 -21.25 0.51 9.15
N PHE A 172 -20.80 0.19 10.37
CA PHE A 172 -19.86 -0.94 10.49
C PHE A 172 -19.79 -1.65 11.84
N HIS A 173 -20.60 -2.68 12.00
CA HIS A 173 -20.35 -3.79 12.91
C HIS A 173 -19.14 -4.67 12.50
N ARG A 174 -18.12 -4.13 11.80
CA ARG A 174 -17.03 -4.90 11.15
C ARG A 174 -15.86 -4.10 10.52
N SER A 175 -15.65 -2.81 10.81
CA SER A 175 -14.48 -2.06 10.29
C SER A 175 -13.64 -1.50 11.44
N SER A 176 -12.71 -2.35 11.87
CA SER A 176 -11.60 -2.10 12.80
C SER A 176 -11.95 -1.76 14.25
N ARG A 177 -11.75 -2.75 15.12
CA ARG A 177 -11.70 -2.60 16.58
C ARG A 177 -10.41 -1.92 17.07
N PHE A 178 -9.49 -1.57 16.16
CA PHE A 178 -8.10 -1.21 16.49
C PHE A 178 -7.70 0.21 16.06
N ALA A 179 -8.51 0.88 15.23
CA ALA A 179 -8.23 2.23 14.75
C ALA A 179 -8.61 3.27 15.81
N ARG A 180 -7.65 4.05 16.33
CA ARG A 180 -7.95 5.22 17.19
C ARG A 180 -7.23 6.45 16.68
N LEU A 181 -7.94 7.55 16.51
CA LEU A 181 -7.36 8.83 16.11
C LEU A 181 -6.56 9.40 17.29
N GLN A 182 -5.27 9.63 17.10
CA GLN A 182 -4.38 10.19 18.11
C GLN A 182 -4.22 11.70 17.96
N ALA A 183 -4.07 12.19 16.73
CA ALA A 183 -3.87 13.61 16.46
C ALA A 183 -4.23 13.96 15.02
N ILE A 184 -4.62 15.21 14.79
CA ILE A 184 -4.73 15.81 13.46
C ILE A 184 -3.77 16.99 13.41
N GLN A 185 -2.85 16.99 12.46
CA GLN A 185 -1.96 18.13 12.21
C GLN A 185 -2.41 18.83 10.92
N CYS A 186 -2.75 20.10 11.02
CA CYS A 186 -3.25 20.89 9.90
C CYS A 186 -2.16 21.84 9.36
N ALA A 187 -1.98 21.86 8.04
CA ALA A 187 -1.12 22.81 7.34
C ALA A 187 -1.91 23.55 6.25
N LEU A 188 -1.85 24.88 6.25
CA LEU A 188 -2.55 25.73 5.28
C LEU A 188 -1.63 26.16 4.15
N ALA A 189 -2.13 26.13 2.92
CA ALA A 189 -1.49 26.72 1.75
C ALA A 189 -2.54 27.49 0.93
N GLY A 190 -2.69 28.79 1.23
CA GLY A 190 -3.73 29.63 0.64
C GLY A 190 -5.12 29.08 0.95
N ARG A 191 -5.86 28.67 -0.08
CA ARG A 191 -7.20 28.07 0.06
C ARG A 191 -7.20 26.54 0.20
N ASN A 192 -6.03 25.91 0.21
CA ASN A 192 -5.88 24.46 0.43
C ASN A 192 -5.52 24.20 1.89
N LEU A 193 -6.16 23.20 2.49
CA LEU A 193 -5.86 22.70 3.82
C LEU A 193 -5.40 21.25 3.72
N TYR A 194 -4.20 20.97 4.21
CA TYR A 194 -3.63 19.64 4.35
C TYR A 194 -3.88 19.17 5.78
N MET A 195 -4.54 18.04 5.95
CA MET A 195 -4.90 17.51 7.26
C MET A 195 -4.21 16.18 7.44
N ARG A 196 -3.18 16.10 8.27
CA ARG A 196 -2.48 14.86 8.57
C ARG A 196 -3.13 14.19 9.77
N PHE A 197 -3.95 13.18 9.50
CA PHE A 197 -4.51 12.30 10.51
C PHE A 197 -3.44 11.32 10.97
N ASN A 198 -3.30 11.15 12.28
CA ASN A 198 -2.43 10.17 12.89
C ASN A 198 -3.29 9.22 13.72
N CYS A 199 -3.26 7.92 13.39
CA CYS A 199 -4.10 6.91 14.02
C CYS A 199 -3.28 5.71 14.49
N SER A 200 -3.61 5.14 15.65
CA SER A 200 -3.12 3.80 16.03
C SER A 200 -3.85 2.74 15.22
N THR A 201 -3.17 1.66 14.84
CA THR A 201 -3.74 0.61 13.96
C THR A 201 -3.60 -0.81 14.51
N GLY A 202 -3.22 -0.96 15.78
CA GLY A 202 -2.90 -2.24 16.40
C GLY A 202 -1.71 -2.90 15.69
N ASP A 203 -1.78 -4.22 15.48
CA ASP A 203 -0.71 -4.97 14.80
C ASP A 203 -0.70 -4.79 13.28
N ALA A 204 -1.74 -4.17 12.71
CA ALA A 204 -1.81 -3.92 11.29
C ALA A 204 -1.00 -2.67 10.93
N MET A 205 -0.29 -2.71 9.80
CA MET A 205 0.31 -1.52 9.20
C MET A 205 -0.76 -0.44 8.89
N GLY A 206 -1.99 -0.85 8.58
CA GLY A 206 -3.17 -0.01 8.76
C GLY A 206 -3.46 1.04 7.67
N MET A 207 -2.73 1.07 6.56
CA MET A 207 -2.98 2.04 5.47
C MET A 207 -4.42 2.07 4.94
N ASN A 208 -5.02 0.90 4.68
CA ASN A 208 -6.40 0.80 4.20
C ASN A 208 -7.41 1.25 5.27
N MET A 209 -7.12 0.92 6.53
CA MET A 209 -7.95 1.24 7.69
C MET A 209 -7.99 2.76 7.92
N VAL A 210 -6.82 3.41 7.96
CA VAL A 210 -6.74 4.86 8.12
C VAL A 210 -7.33 5.58 6.91
N SER A 211 -7.11 5.08 5.68
CA SER A 211 -7.69 5.70 4.48
C SER A 211 -9.22 5.71 4.50
N LYS A 212 -9.86 4.60 4.91
CA LYS A 212 -11.32 4.53 5.06
C LYS A 212 -11.83 5.47 6.16
N GLY A 213 -11.16 5.49 7.32
CA GLY A 213 -11.54 6.39 8.40
C GLY A 213 -11.47 7.85 7.99
N VAL A 214 -10.41 8.24 7.29
CA VAL A 214 -10.26 9.60 6.76
C VAL A 214 -11.32 9.94 5.72
N GLU A 215 -11.68 9.01 4.84
CA GLU A 215 -12.75 9.24 3.85
C GLU A 215 -14.09 9.58 4.53
N THR A 216 -14.46 8.86 5.60
CA THR A 216 -15.66 9.17 6.39
C THR A 216 -15.59 10.56 7.01
N VAL A 217 -14.44 10.93 7.60
CA VAL A 217 -14.24 12.28 8.16
C VAL A 217 -14.35 13.36 7.07
N LEU A 218 -13.81 13.10 5.88
CA LEU A 218 -13.92 14.02 4.74
C LEU A 218 -15.37 14.22 4.29
N VAL A 219 -16.22 13.19 4.37
CA VAL A 219 -17.66 13.30 4.09
C VAL A 219 -18.35 14.17 5.14
N LEU A 220 -18.00 14.02 6.42
CA LEU A 220 -18.57 14.80 7.51
C LEU A 220 -18.24 16.30 7.38
N ILE A 221 -16.98 16.64 7.09
CA ILE A 221 -16.54 18.03 6.93
C ILE A 221 -16.94 18.62 5.56
N ARG A 222 -17.55 17.84 4.66
CA ARG A 222 -18.00 18.33 3.35
C ARG A 222 -19.09 19.39 3.46
N PHE A 223 -19.84 19.38 4.57
CA PHE A 223 -20.88 20.36 4.86
C PHE A 223 -20.35 21.67 5.46
N PHE A 224 -19.03 21.76 5.70
CA PHE A 224 -18.38 22.99 6.11
C PHE A 224 -18.28 23.92 4.89
#